data_AF-A0A7H4LVZ6-F1
#
_entry.id   AF-A0A7H4LVZ6-F1
#
_cell.length_a   1.000
_cell.length_b   1.000
_cell.length_c   1.000
_cell.angle_alpha   90.00
_cell.angle_beta   90.00
_cell.angle_gamma   90.00
#
_symmetry.space_group_name_H-M   'P 1'
#
loop_
_entity.id
_entity.type
_entity.pdbx_description
1 polymer ?
#
loop_
_entity_poly.entity_id
_entity_poly.type
_entity_poly.pdbx_seq_one_letter_code
_entity_poly.pdbx_strand_id
1 'polypeptide(L)' 'MWQLVGFYLGWLGGEGKGRALGVGEVKLTGQILPTAKKVTYRIHFKRVINRRLIMGLADGEVLVDGRLIYTQPI' A
#
# COMPACT_ATOMS: atom_id res chain seq x y z
N MET A 1 4.14 0.38 -0.04
CA MET A 1 2.66 0.47 -0.20
C MET A 1 2.09 1.79 0.29
N TRP A 2 2.53 2.32 1.44
CA TRP A 2 2.08 3.63 1.95
C TRP A 2 2.15 4.78 0.93
N GLN A 3 3.16 4.81 0.06
CA GLN A 3 3.26 5.81 -1.01
C GLN A 3 2.05 5.79 -1.95
N LEU A 4 1.57 4.61 -2.35
CA LEU A 4 0.39 4.46 -3.22
C LEU A 4 -0.89 4.86 -2.49
N VAL A 5 -0.99 4.53 -1.20
CA VAL A 5 -2.11 4.99 -0.35
C VAL A 5 -2.13 6.52 -0.28
N GLY A 6 -0.99 7.15 0.01
CA GLY A 6 -0.87 8.61 0.05
C GLY A 6 -1.16 9.27 -1.30
N PHE A 7 -0.66 8.70 -2.40
CA PHE A 7 -0.97 9.16 -3.75
C PHE A 7 -2.48 9.12 -4.01
N TYR A 8 -3.15 8.02 -3.68
CA TYR A 8 -4.59 7.90 -3.86
C TYR A 8 -5.39 8.93 -3.04
N LEU A 9 -4.98 9.21 -1.80
CA LEU A 9 -5.61 10.26 -0.98
C LEU A 9 -5.47 11.65 -1.64
N GLY A 10 -4.29 11.95 -2.18
CA GLY A 10 -4.08 13.19 -2.95
C GLY A 10 -4.88 13.20 -4.26
N TRP A 11 -4.98 12.07 -4.95
CA TRP A 11 -5.77 11.91 -6.17
C TRP A 11 -7.27 12.13 -5.93
N LEU A 12 -7.79 11.77 -4.76
CA LEU A 12 -9.15 12.09 -4.33
C LEU A 12 -9.36 13.57 -3.94
N GLY A 13 -8.35 14.42 -4.09
CA GLY A 13 -8.40 15.84 -3.72
C GLY A 13 -8.03 16.12 -2.26
N GLY A 14 -7.44 15.16 -1.55
CA GLY A 14 -6.95 15.37 -0.20
C GLY A 14 -5.74 16.30 -0.17
N GLU A 15 -5.83 17.40 0.57
CA GLU A 15 -4.73 18.35 0.73
C GLU A 15 -3.80 18.00 1.91
N GLY A 16 -2.56 18.49 1.85
CA GLY A 16 -1.57 18.34 2.92
C GLY A 16 -0.39 17.42 2.57
N LYS A 17 0.52 17.24 3.53
CA LYS A 17 1.73 16.43 3.37
C LYS A 17 1.49 15.02 3.92
N GLY A 18 1.60 14.01 3.07
CA GLY A 18 1.39 12.61 3.46
C GLY A 18 2.36 12.13 4.55
N ARG A 19 1.84 11.31 5.48
CA ARG A 19 2.61 10.59 6.51
C ARG A 19 2.08 9.17 6.63
N ALA A 20 2.98 8.19 6.61
CA ALA A 20 2.63 6.82 6.96
C ALA A 20 2.42 6.74 8.47
N LEU A 21 1.28 6.20 8.90
CA LEU A 21 0.93 6.08 10.32
C LEU A 21 1.29 4.72 10.91
N GLY A 22 1.43 3.69 10.07
CA GLY A 22 1.76 2.34 10.49
C GLY A 22 1.15 1.28 9.60
N VAL A 23 1.36 0.03 10.01
CA VAL A 23 0.82 -1.18 9.40
C VAL A 23 0.47 -2.15 10.52
N GLY A 24 -0.58 -2.94 10.36
CA GLY A 24 -0.99 -3.95 11.33
C GLY A 24 -0.02 -5.12 11.33
N GLU A 25 -0.18 -6.04 10.37
CA GLU A 25 0.72 -7.17 10.17
C GLU A 25 1.48 -7.04 8.85
N VAL A 26 2.69 -7.58 8.80
CA VAL A 26 3.46 -7.75 7.55
C VAL A 26 3.98 -9.17 7.49
N LYS A 27 3.59 -9.91 6.45
CA LYS A 27 4.15 -11.24 6.17
C LYS A 27 5.05 -11.17 4.95
N LEU A 28 6.29 -11.58 5.15
CA LEU A 28 7.31 -11.69 4.09
C LEU A 28 7.61 -13.17 3.83
N THR A 29 7.10 -13.71 2.73
CA THR A 29 7.20 -15.16 2.42
C THR A 29 8.06 -15.45 1.19
N GLY A 30 8.65 -14.42 0.58
CA GLY A 30 9.52 -14.54 -0.57
C GLY A 30 10.49 -13.36 -0.71
N GLN A 31 11.16 -13.28 -1.85
CA GLN A 31 12.15 -12.25 -2.13
C GLN A 31 12.11 -11.83 -3.59
N ILE A 32 12.59 -10.62 -3.86
CA ILE A 32 12.79 -10.11 -5.21
C ILE A 32 14.27 -10.28 -5.54
N LEU A 33 14.59 -11.15 -6.49
CA LEU A 33 15.96 -11.37 -6.96
C LEU A 33 16.33 -10.37 -8.06
N PRO A 34 17.62 -10.10 -8.32
CA PRO A 34 18.06 -9.25 -9.42
C PRO A 34 17.59 -9.71 -10.81
N THR A 35 17.21 -10.98 -10.95
CA THR A 35 16.68 -11.57 -12.19
C THR A 35 15.18 -11.35 -12.39
N ALA A 36 14.47 -10.80 -11.39
CA ALA A 36 13.05 -10.52 -11.48
C ALA A 36 12.75 -9.43 -12.52
N LYS A 37 11.64 -9.56 -13.25
CA LYS A 37 11.30 -8.63 -14.34
C LYS A 37 10.33 -7.55 -13.91
N LYS A 38 9.33 -7.90 -13.09
CA LYS A 38 8.28 -6.97 -12.69
C LYS A 38 7.81 -7.21 -11.26
N VAL A 39 7.81 -6.14 -10.47
CA VAL A 39 7.11 -6.09 -9.18
C VAL A 39 5.75 -5.44 -9.39
N THR A 40 4.70 -6.07 -8.89
CA THR A 40 3.33 -5.53 -8.92
C THR A 40 2.85 -5.28 -7.50
N TYR A 41 2.38 -4.07 -7.24
CA TYR A 41 1.73 -3.70 -5.98
C TYR A 41 0.23 -3.67 -6.19
N ARG A 42 -0.54 -4.36 -5.35
CA ARG A 42 -2.00 -4.26 -5.31
C ARG A 42 -2.42 -3.67 -3.98
N ILE A 43 -3.29 -2.66 -4.04
CA ILE A 43 -3.78 -1.95 -2.86
C ILE A 43 -5.30 -2.10 -2.82
N HIS A 44 -5.81 -2.59 -1.70
CA HIS A 44 -7.24 -2.79 -1.48
C HIS A 44 -7.70 -1.83 -0.37
N PHE A 45 -8.34 -0.74 -0.76
CA PHE A 45 -8.84 0.24 0.20
C PHE A 45 -10.00 -0.34 1.00
N LYS A 46 -9.85 -0.37 2.32
CA LYS A 46 -10.90 -0.73 3.28
C LYS A 46 -11.71 0.48 3.70
N ARG A 47 -11.03 1.62 3.90
CA ARG A 47 -11.68 2.85 4.36
C ARG A 47 -10.90 4.09 3.93
N VAL A 48 -11.64 5.13 3.56
CA VAL A 48 -11.11 6.49 3.38
C VAL A 48 -11.88 7.41 4.33
N ILE A 49 -11.15 8.23 5.08
CA ILE A 49 -11.70 9.22 6.00
C ILE A 49 -11.30 10.59 5.48
N ASN A 50 -12.27 11.41 5.10
CA ASN A 50 -12.06 12.78 4.63
C ASN A 50 -12.82 13.76 5.54
N ARG A 51 -12.16 14.17 6.64
CA ARG A 51 -12.68 15.15 7.61
C ARG A 51 -11.57 16.16 7.93
N ARG A 52 -11.46 16.62 9.17
CA ARG A 52 -10.32 17.44 9.64
C ARG A 52 -8.96 16.75 9.43
N LEU A 53 -8.94 15.43 9.48
CA LEU A 53 -7.78 14.60 9.13
C LEU A 53 -8.17 13.74 7.93
N ILE A 54 -7.33 13.75 6.89
CA ILE A 54 -7.44 12.88 5.73
C ILE A 54 -6.62 11.62 6.00
N MET A 55 -7.26 10.46 5.96
CA MET A 55 -6.63 9.17 6.29
C MET A 55 -7.14 8.07 5.36
N GLY A 56 -6.23 7.20 4.92
CA GLY A 56 -6.54 6.00 4.14
C GLY A 56 -6.13 4.75 4.91
N LEU A 57 -7.00 3.75 4.89
CA LEU A 57 -6.78 2.43 5.45
C LEU A 57 -6.93 1.40 4.32
N ALA A 58 -5.88 0.63 4.08
CA ALA A 58 -5.84 -0.31 2.97
C ALA A 58 -4.99 -1.54 3.31
N ASP A 59 -5.41 -2.68 2.80
CA ASP A 59 -4.56 -3.85 2.68
C ASP A 59 -3.70 -3.72 1.43
N GLY A 60 -2.66 -4.55 1.35
CA GLY A 60 -2.07 -4.77 0.04
C GLY A 60 -1.10 -5.92 -0.05
N GLU A 61 -0.75 -6.15 -1.30
CA GLU A 61 -0.03 -7.31 -1.79
C GLU A 61 1.15 -6.85 -2.62
N VAL A 62 2.25 -7.58 -2.51
CA VAL A 62 3.39 -7.45 -3.43
C VAL A 62 3.59 -8.77 -4.14
N LEU A 63 3.60 -8.69 -5.46
CA LEU A 63 3.85 -9.82 -6.34
C LEU A 63 5.15 -9.57 -7.11
N VAL A 64 5.95 -10.62 -7.29
CA VAL A 64 7.11 -10.63 -8.20
C VAL A 64 6.84 -11.61 -9.33
N ASP A 65 6.88 -11.12 -10.57
CA ASP A 65 6.60 -11.91 -11.78
C ASP A 65 5.29 -12.73 -11.69
N GLY A 66 4.27 -12.16 -11.04
CA GLY A 66 2.95 -12.78 -10.85
C GLY A 66 2.80 -13.64 -9.60
N ARG A 67 3.88 -13.92 -8.86
CA ARG A 67 3.85 -14.68 -7.59
C ARG A 67 3.71 -13.75 -6.39
N LEU A 68 2.71 -14.00 -5.54
CA LEU A 68 2.53 -13.29 -4.27
C LEU A 68 3.66 -13.61 -3.29
N ILE A 69 4.31 -12.56 -2.76
CA ILE A 69 5.45 -12.68 -1.83
C ILE A 69 5.26 -11.90 -0.54
N TYR A 70 4.56 -10.76 -0.57
CA TYR A 70 4.29 -9.96 0.63
C TYR A 70 2.79 -9.68 0.78
N THR A 71 2.30 -9.74 2.00
CA THR A 71 0.93 -9.31 2.36
C THR A 71 0.98 -8.41 3.58
N GLN A 72 0.17 -7.35 3.56
CA GLN A 72 0.01 -6.42 4.68
C GLN A 72 -1.48 -6.22 4.95
N PRO A 73 -2.13 -7.14 5.70
CA PRO A 73 -3.48 -6.94 6.16
C PRO A 73 -3.51 -5.91 7.30
N ILE A 74 -4.52 -5.04 7.29
CA ILE A 74 -4.76 -4.02 8.31
C ILE A 74 -6.19 -4.04 8.84
#